data_AF-A0A3B8HSG8-F1
#
_entry.id   AF-A0A3B8HSG8-F1
#
_cell.length_a   1.000
_cell.length_b   1.000
_cell.length_c   1.000
_cell.angle_alpha   90.00
_cell.angle_beta   90.00
_cell.angle_gamma   90.00
#
_symmetry.space_group_name_H-M   'P 1'
#
loop_
_entity.id
_entity.type
_entity.pdbx_description
1 polymer ?
#
loop_
_entity_poly.entity_id
_entity_poly.type
_entity_poly.pdbx_seq_one_letter_code
_entity_poly.pdbx_strand_id
1 'polypeptide(L)'
;MYYNDISIATHMAEPIYQGNTGQKNVAITVNVDWGEEYIPQMLAEFKKHEALATFYVTGTWAEKNQDLLKEMVQEGHSIQNHGYQHLHFNTLTRDQMATQIKKGEQAIQKITGRKTTFFTPPYGEQNRQLMAVISELDYHLTMWSVDTIDWQRPEPKTIVKRVINKVHNDAIILMHPTEPTAKALPDMLTQLKQDGYKMITVEKIVIMKDVKIKGDTQTT
;
A
#
# COMPACT_ATOMS: atom_id res chain seq x y z
N MET A 1 -45.43 0.41 -19.22
CA MET A 1 -44.38 -0.28 -18.44
C MET A 1 -43.22 0.68 -18.30
N TYR A 2 -43.07 1.31 -17.14
CA TYR A 2 -41.89 2.10 -16.80
C TYR A 2 -40.96 1.19 -16.01
N TYR A 3 -39.84 0.78 -16.60
CA TYR A 3 -38.71 0.26 -15.84
C TYR A 3 -37.98 1.48 -15.28
N ASN A 4 -38.16 1.75 -14.00
CA ASN A 4 -37.21 2.58 -13.27
C ASN A 4 -35.99 1.70 -13.04
N ASP A 5 -34.87 2.08 -13.67
CA ASP A 5 -33.54 1.58 -13.35
C ASP A 5 -33.30 1.76 -11.85
N ILE A 6 -33.43 0.66 -11.12
CA ILE A 6 -32.94 0.55 -9.76
C ILE A 6 -31.44 0.79 -9.87
N SER A 7 -30.98 1.90 -9.29
CA SER A 7 -29.56 2.09 -9.05
C SER A 7 -29.09 0.88 -8.26
N ILE A 8 -28.36 -0.01 -8.93
CA ILE A 8 -27.49 -0.93 -8.22
C ILE A 8 -26.53 0.00 -7.52
N ALA A 9 -26.74 0.21 -6.22
CA ALA A 9 -25.76 0.85 -5.38
C ALA A 9 -24.53 -0.07 -5.44
N THR A 10 -23.64 0.19 -6.41
CA THR A 10 -22.32 -0.41 -6.44
C THR A 10 -21.72 -0.06 -5.11
N HIS A 11 -21.58 -1.05 -4.22
CA HIS A 11 -21.01 -0.83 -2.91
C HIS A 11 -19.58 -0.38 -3.16
N MET A 12 -19.31 0.91 -2.99
CA MET A 12 -17.97 1.45 -3.13
C MET A 12 -17.12 0.75 -2.07
N ALA A 13 -16.00 0.15 -2.47
CA ALA A 13 -15.09 -0.44 -1.51
C ALA A 13 -14.62 0.65 -0.54
N GLU A 14 -14.58 0.35 0.75
CA GLU A 14 -14.05 1.28 1.75
C GLU A 14 -12.52 1.23 1.77
N PRO A 15 -11.84 2.32 2.15
CA PRO A 15 -10.39 2.34 2.34
C PRO A 15 -9.94 1.33 3.41
N ILE A 16 -8.82 0.66 3.15
CA ILE A 16 -8.23 -0.33 4.05
C ILE A 16 -7.17 0.34 4.91
N TYR A 17 -7.49 0.61 6.18
CA TYR A 17 -6.54 1.19 7.15
C TYR A 17 -5.76 0.14 7.94
N GLN A 18 -6.28 -1.08 8.01
CA GLN A 18 -5.70 -2.22 8.74
C GLN A 18 -6.10 -3.51 8.04
N GLY A 19 -5.31 -4.56 8.23
CA GLY A 19 -5.72 -5.91 7.83
C GLY A 19 -6.80 -6.48 8.77
N ASN A 20 -7.18 -7.73 8.52
CA ASN A 20 -8.32 -8.37 9.18
C ASN A 20 -8.09 -9.86 9.46
N THR A 21 -6.84 -10.29 9.63
CA THR A 21 -6.51 -11.67 9.99
C THR A 21 -6.79 -11.98 11.46
N GLY A 22 -6.81 -10.95 12.31
CA GLY A 22 -6.89 -11.03 13.77
C GLY A 22 -5.58 -11.50 14.43
N GLN A 23 -4.54 -11.79 13.66
CA GLN A 23 -3.27 -12.31 14.16
C GLN A 23 -2.29 -11.16 14.47
N LYS A 24 -1.24 -11.46 15.23
CA LYS A 24 -0.09 -10.54 15.42
C LYS A 24 0.75 -10.44 14.13
N ASN A 25 0.16 -9.89 13.09
CA ASN A 25 0.85 -9.50 11.87
C ASN A 25 0.92 -7.97 11.80
N VAL A 26 1.89 -7.44 11.07
CA VAL A 26 1.94 -6.05 10.62
C VAL A 26 2.37 -6.00 9.17
N ALA A 27 1.83 -5.05 8.42
CA ALA A 27 2.33 -4.72 7.10
C ALA A 27 3.13 -3.43 7.14
N ILE A 28 4.41 -3.53 6.84
CA ILE A 28 5.27 -2.37 6.63
C ILE A 28 5.08 -1.92 5.18
N THR A 29 4.67 -0.67 5.01
CA THR A 29 4.44 -0.04 3.71
C THR A 29 5.41 1.11 3.48
N VAL A 30 6.05 1.12 2.32
CA VAL A 30 7.04 2.14 1.95
C VAL A 30 6.52 2.85 0.70
N ASN A 31 6.15 4.12 0.82
CA ASN A 31 5.75 4.94 -0.34
C ASN A 31 7.00 5.52 -1.00
N VAL A 32 7.14 5.32 -2.31
CA VAL A 32 8.36 5.64 -3.06
C VAL A 32 8.03 6.46 -4.31
N ASP A 33 8.51 7.69 -4.31
CA ASP A 33 8.64 8.56 -5.49
C ASP A 33 10.06 9.15 -5.62
N TRP A 34 10.90 8.93 -4.60
CA TRP A 34 12.28 9.41 -4.43
C TRP A 34 12.99 8.53 -3.39
N GLY A 35 14.26 8.80 -3.10
CA GLY A 35 15.00 8.18 -1.99
C GLY A 35 15.63 6.83 -2.34
N GLU A 36 15.91 6.61 -3.63
CA GLU A 36 16.56 5.39 -4.13
C GLU A 36 17.88 5.06 -3.41
N GLU A 37 18.58 6.05 -2.85
CA GLU A 37 19.81 5.87 -2.10
C GLU A 37 19.63 5.13 -0.75
N TYR A 38 18.43 5.16 -0.17
CA TYR A 38 18.14 4.52 1.12
C TYR A 38 17.61 3.10 0.96
N ILE A 39 17.04 2.77 -0.20
CA ILE A 39 16.41 1.47 -0.47
C ILE A 39 17.37 0.30 -0.24
N PRO A 40 18.63 0.29 -0.72
CA PRO A 40 19.53 -0.85 -0.49
C PRO A 40 19.77 -1.16 0.98
N GLN A 41 19.93 -0.12 1.82
CA GLN A 41 20.07 -0.30 3.26
C GLN A 41 18.78 -0.86 3.87
N MET A 42 17.61 -0.37 3.44
CA MET A 42 16.33 -0.87 3.94
C MET A 42 16.12 -2.34 3.59
N LEU A 43 16.41 -2.76 2.35
CA LEU A 43 16.33 -4.15 1.91
C LEU A 43 17.24 -5.06 2.75
N ALA A 44 18.49 -4.62 2.99
CA ALA A 44 19.41 -5.36 3.85
C ALA A 44 18.87 -5.58 5.27
N GLU A 45 18.24 -4.55 5.86
CA GLU A 45 17.63 -4.67 7.19
C GLU A 45 16.38 -5.55 7.19
N PHE A 46 15.52 -5.45 6.18
CA PHE A 46 14.36 -6.35 6.06
C PHE A 46 14.80 -7.81 5.97
N LYS A 47 15.78 -8.11 5.12
CA LYS A 47 16.37 -9.45 4.97
C LYS A 47 16.96 -9.98 6.27
N LYS A 48 17.76 -9.17 6.97
CA LYS A 48 18.37 -9.53 8.26
C LYS A 48 17.33 -9.90 9.32
N HIS A 49 16.16 -9.28 9.28
CA HIS A 49 15.08 -9.51 10.25
C HIS A 49 14.05 -10.54 9.79
N GLU A 50 14.19 -11.10 8.59
CA GLU A 50 13.20 -11.98 7.93
C GLU A 50 11.84 -11.28 7.78
N ALA A 51 11.88 -9.98 7.51
CA ALA A 51 10.71 -9.13 7.34
C ALA A 51 10.43 -8.90 5.85
N LEU A 52 9.15 -8.85 5.48
CA LEU A 52 8.71 -8.41 4.16
C LEU A 52 8.01 -7.06 4.27
N ALA A 53 8.03 -6.33 3.17
CA ALA A 53 7.44 -4.99 3.05
C ALA A 53 6.64 -4.90 1.76
N THR A 54 5.71 -3.96 1.72
CA THR A 54 4.95 -3.57 0.53
C THR A 54 5.41 -2.20 0.08
N PHE A 55 6.05 -2.12 -1.07
CA PHE A 55 6.49 -0.87 -1.67
C PHE A 55 5.39 -0.33 -2.57
N TYR A 56 4.83 0.83 -2.24
CA TYR A 56 3.97 1.57 -3.16
C TYR A 56 4.83 2.53 -3.97
N VAL A 57 4.99 2.24 -5.26
CA VAL A 57 5.93 2.99 -6.11
C VAL A 57 5.18 3.80 -7.16
N THR A 58 5.68 5.00 -7.48
CA THR A 58 5.17 5.73 -8.66
C THR A 58 5.73 5.11 -9.94
N GLY A 59 4.94 5.19 -11.02
CA GLY A 59 5.35 4.69 -12.33
C GLY A 59 6.63 5.36 -12.85
N THR A 60 6.76 6.68 -12.67
CA THR A 60 7.97 7.41 -13.06
C THR A 60 9.21 6.95 -12.29
N TRP A 61 9.07 6.67 -10.98
CA TRP A 61 10.17 6.15 -10.18
C TRP A 61 10.52 4.72 -10.61
N ALA A 62 9.51 3.88 -10.89
CA ALA A 62 9.70 2.51 -11.34
C ALA A 62 10.51 2.41 -12.64
N GLU A 63 10.18 3.23 -13.64
CA GLU A 63 10.88 3.22 -14.93
C GLU A 63 12.36 3.63 -14.82
N LYS A 64 12.67 4.54 -13.90
CA LYS A 64 14.04 4.99 -13.62
C LYS A 64 14.84 3.96 -12.82
N ASN A 65 14.20 3.20 -11.94
CA ASN A 65 14.86 2.35 -10.93
C ASN A 65 14.56 0.85 -11.11
N GLN A 66 14.54 0.37 -12.36
CA GLN A 66 14.07 -0.98 -12.68
C GLN A 66 14.82 -2.10 -11.94
N ASP A 67 16.11 -1.92 -11.70
CA ASP A 67 16.92 -2.94 -11.02
C ASP A 67 16.58 -3.04 -9.53
N LEU A 68 16.28 -1.92 -8.86
CA LEU A 68 15.76 -1.94 -7.48
C LEU A 68 14.40 -2.64 -7.40
N LEU A 69 13.51 -2.44 -8.39
CA LEU A 69 12.23 -3.16 -8.43
C LEU A 69 12.43 -4.67 -8.56
N LYS A 70 13.36 -5.10 -9.44
CA LYS A 70 13.67 -6.52 -9.61
C LYS A 70 14.26 -7.10 -8.33
N GLU A 71 15.14 -6.37 -7.65
CA GLU A 71 15.71 -6.76 -6.36
C GLU A 71 14.62 -6.93 -5.29
N MET A 72 13.73 -5.94 -5.14
CA MET A 72 12.58 -6.02 -4.23
C MET A 72 11.74 -7.29 -4.48
N VAL A 73 11.40 -7.59 -5.75
CA VAL A 73 10.63 -8.80 -6.10
C VAL A 73 11.41 -10.07 -5.80
N GLN A 74 12.71 -10.10 -6.11
CA GLN A 74 13.58 -11.25 -5.89
C GLN A 74 13.71 -11.58 -4.40
N GLU A 75 13.74 -10.56 -3.53
CA GLU A 75 13.80 -10.72 -2.07
C GLU A 75 12.42 -11.01 -1.45
N GLY A 76 11.36 -11.07 -2.25
CA GLY A 76 10.02 -11.48 -1.84
C GLY A 76 9.14 -10.34 -1.33
N HIS A 77 9.57 -9.09 -1.48
CA HIS A 77 8.73 -7.92 -1.18
C HIS A 77 7.57 -7.82 -2.17
N SER A 78 6.52 -7.12 -1.74
CA SER A 78 5.43 -6.74 -2.62
C SER A 78 5.67 -5.36 -3.24
N ILE A 79 5.27 -5.18 -4.49
CA ILE A 79 5.26 -3.88 -5.18
C ILE A 79 3.83 -3.58 -5.60
N GLN A 80 3.34 -2.41 -5.21
CA GLN A 80 1.98 -1.93 -5.42
C GLN A 80 1.98 -0.49 -5.94
N ASN A 81 0.81 0.01 -6.34
CA ASN A 81 0.69 1.20 -7.18
C ASN A 81 0.57 2.49 -6.35
N HIS A 82 1.40 3.50 -6.65
CA HIS A 82 1.30 4.85 -6.06
C HIS A 82 0.93 5.93 -7.09
N GLY A 83 0.34 5.52 -8.21
CA GLY A 83 0.07 6.36 -9.38
C GLY A 83 1.25 6.39 -10.35
N TYR A 84 1.10 7.06 -11.49
CA TYR A 84 2.21 7.22 -12.43
C TYR A 84 3.13 8.36 -12.01
N GLN A 85 2.55 9.50 -11.62
CA GLN A 85 3.23 10.65 -11.02
C GLN A 85 2.65 10.94 -9.63
N HIS A 86 3.47 11.56 -8.77
CA HIS A 86 3.07 11.96 -7.43
C HIS A 86 2.20 13.24 -7.41
N LEU A 87 0.98 13.13 -7.95
CA LEU A 87 0.01 14.23 -8.07
C LEU A 87 -0.99 14.28 -6.91
N HIS A 88 -1.60 15.45 -6.70
CA HIS A 88 -2.74 15.60 -5.79
C HIS A 88 -4.02 15.03 -6.43
N PHE A 89 -4.34 13.77 -6.13
CA PHE A 89 -5.49 13.06 -6.71
C PHE A 89 -6.82 13.78 -6.47
N ASN A 90 -6.98 14.51 -5.36
CA ASN A 90 -8.21 15.26 -5.09
C ASN A 90 -8.46 16.42 -6.07
N THR A 91 -7.45 16.83 -6.84
CA THR A 91 -7.54 17.90 -7.85
C THR A 91 -7.77 17.37 -9.27
N LEU A 92 -7.67 16.06 -9.47
CA LEU A 92 -7.77 15.44 -10.79
C LEU A 92 -9.22 15.16 -11.18
N THR A 93 -9.48 15.11 -12.48
CA THR A 93 -10.73 14.53 -12.99
C THR A 93 -10.70 13.01 -12.87
N ARG A 94 -11.87 12.37 -12.94
CA ARG A 94 -12.01 10.90 -12.93
C ARG A 94 -11.10 10.22 -13.98
N ASP A 95 -11.08 10.74 -15.21
CA ASP A 95 -10.27 10.19 -16.30
C ASP A 95 -8.76 10.37 -16.04
N GLN A 96 -8.37 11.49 -15.43
CA GLN A 96 -6.98 11.73 -15.03
C GLN A 96 -6.56 10.77 -13.91
N MET A 97 -7.39 10.57 -12.88
CA MET A 97 -7.13 9.57 -11.82
C MET A 97 -6.96 8.17 -12.43
N ALA A 98 -7.89 7.74 -13.28
CA ALA A 98 -7.85 6.43 -13.91
C ALA A 98 -6.60 6.27 -14.80
N THR A 99 -6.20 7.33 -15.52
CA THR A 99 -4.99 7.34 -16.33
C THR A 99 -3.74 7.19 -15.46
N GLN A 100 -3.65 7.91 -14.34
CA GLN A 100 -2.51 7.83 -13.43
C GLN A 100 -2.37 6.42 -12.84
N ILE A 101 -3.47 5.81 -12.39
CA ILE A 101 -3.46 4.46 -11.84
C ILE A 101 -3.07 3.44 -12.92
N LYS A 102 -3.71 3.45 -14.09
CA LYS A 102 -3.41 2.50 -15.18
C LYS A 102 -1.97 2.62 -15.70
N LYS A 103 -1.45 3.84 -15.85
CA LYS A 103 -0.06 4.02 -16.29
C LYS A 103 0.94 3.55 -15.23
N GLY A 104 0.67 3.81 -13.95
CA GLY A 104 1.47 3.27 -12.84
C GLY A 104 1.51 1.74 -12.88
N GLU A 105 0.35 1.10 -13.05
CA GLU A 105 0.24 -0.35 -13.20
C GLU A 105 1.10 -0.87 -14.35
N GLN A 106 0.96 -0.28 -15.54
CA GLN A 106 1.68 -0.71 -16.73
C GLN A 106 3.20 -0.60 -16.56
N ALA A 107 3.68 0.50 -15.97
CA ALA A 107 5.10 0.69 -15.67
C ALA A 107 5.62 -0.41 -14.73
N ILE A 108 4.92 -0.67 -13.62
CA ILE A 108 5.29 -1.69 -12.64
C ILE A 108 5.22 -3.09 -13.25
N GLN A 109 4.14 -3.43 -13.94
CA GLN A 109 3.91 -4.76 -14.51
C GLN A 109 4.95 -5.09 -15.58
N LYS A 110 5.35 -4.12 -16.41
CA LYS A 110 6.38 -4.32 -17.44
C LYS A 110 7.72 -4.75 -16.85
N ILE A 111 8.05 -4.31 -15.65
CA ILE A 111 9.33 -4.57 -14.98
C ILE A 111 9.25 -5.84 -14.11
N THR A 112 8.15 -5.98 -13.37
CA THR A 112 7.99 -7.04 -12.35
C THR A 112 7.29 -8.29 -12.87
N GLY A 113 6.63 -8.19 -14.03
CA GLY A 113 5.76 -9.23 -14.58
C GLY A 113 4.44 -9.43 -13.82
N ARG A 114 4.15 -8.59 -12.81
CA ARG A 114 2.98 -8.75 -11.93
C ARG A 114 2.05 -7.55 -12.02
N LYS A 115 0.75 -7.81 -12.14
CA LYS A 115 -0.28 -6.78 -12.03
C LYS A 115 -0.43 -6.39 -10.56
N THR A 116 -0.45 -5.09 -10.28
CA THR A 116 -0.74 -4.57 -8.93
C THR A 116 -2.24 -4.65 -8.63
N THR A 117 -2.61 -4.81 -7.36
CA THR A 117 -4.03 -4.90 -6.92
C THR A 117 -4.37 -3.89 -5.84
N PHE A 118 -3.35 -3.31 -5.19
CA PHE A 118 -3.50 -2.29 -4.18
C PHE A 118 -2.96 -0.96 -4.70
N PHE A 119 -3.66 0.10 -4.32
CA PHE A 119 -3.27 1.47 -4.60
C PHE A 119 -3.27 2.27 -3.31
N THR A 120 -2.26 3.10 -3.10
CA THR A 120 -2.31 4.13 -2.08
C THR A 120 -2.15 5.50 -2.76
N PRO A 121 -2.98 6.50 -2.42
CA PRO A 121 -2.87 7.81 -3.04
C PRO A 121 -1.68 8.61 -2.47
N PRO A 122 -0.96 9.37 -3.30
CA PRO A 122 -0.08 10.44 -2.85
C PRO A 122 -0.76 11.33 -1.81
N TYR A 123 0.01 11.76 -0.80
CA TYR A 123 -0.45 12.63 0.29
C TYR A 123 -1.58 12.05 1.17
N GLY A 124 -1.95 10.77 1.00
CA GLY A 124 -3.11 10.18 1.69
C GLY A 124 -4.45 10.75 1.24
N GLU A 125 -4.50 11.34 0.05
CA GLU A 125 -5.69 11.99 -0.47
C GLU A 125 -6.75 10.99 -0.91
N GLN A 126 -7.97 11.19 -0.43
CA GLN A 126 -9.11 10.42 -0.89
C GLN A 126 -10.37 11.27 -0.94
N ASN A 127 -11.20 10.98 -1.94
CA ASN A 127 -12.52 11.54 -2.08
C ASN A 127 -13.44 10.51 -2.76
N ARG A 128 -14.73 10.81 -2.85
CA ARG A 128 -15.71 9.90 -3.47
C ARG A 128 -15.38 9.58 -4.94
N GLN A 129 -14.81 10.52 -5.68
CA GLN A 129 -14.44 10.28 -7.08
C GLN A 129 -13.30 9.27 -7.19
N LEU A 130 -12.26 9.40 -6.36
CA LEU A 130 -11.17 8.44 -6.30
C LEU A 130 -11.68 7.05 -5.92
N MET A 131 -12.53 6.93 -4.90
CA MET A 131 -13.08 5.63 -4.51
C MET A 131 -13.91 4.96 -5.63
N ALA A 132 -14.63 5.75 -6.44
CA ALA A 132 -15.35 5.24 -7.61
C ALA A 132 -14.36 4.72 -8.66
N VAL A 133 -13.33 5.49 -8.99
CA VAL A 133 -12.27 5.07 -9.94
C VAL A 133 -11.58 3.80 -9.47
N ILE A 134 -11.22 3.73 -8.19
CA ILE A 134 -10.56 2.55 -7.62
C ILE A 134 -11.42 1.30 -7.77
N SER A 135 -12.71 1.42 -7.46
CA SER A 135 -13.67 0.31 -7.59
C SER A 135 -13.84 -0.12 -9.05
N GLU A 136 -13.90 0.84 -9.99
CA GLU A 136 -14.03 0.56 -11.43
C GLU A 136 -12.79 -0.07 -12.05
N LEU A 137 -11.63 0.09 -11.42
CA LEU A 137 -10.35 -0.48 -11.87
C LEU A 137 -9.99 -1.78 -11.16
N ASP A 138 -10.90 -2.32 -10.35
CA ASP A 138 -10.69 -3.52 -9.52
C ASP A 138 -9.47 -3.38 -8.59
N TYR A 139 -9.24 -2.18 -8.05
CA TYR A 139 -8.22 -1.90 -7.05
C TYR A 139 -8.79 -1.86 -5.64
N HIS A 140 -7.91 -2.08 -4.68
CA HIS A 140 -8.17 -1.81 -3.27
C HIS A 140 -7.36 -0.59 -2.83
N LEU A 141 -8.04 0.41 -2.24
CA LEU A 141 -7.35 1.58 -1.69
C LEU A 141 -6.80 1.26 -0.30
N THR A 142 -5.49 1.29 -0.15
CA THR A 142 -4.79 1.09 1.12
C THR A 142 -4.39 2.43 1.73
N MET A 143 -4.70 2.58 3.00
CA MET A 143 -4.24 3.64 3.89
C MET A 143 -3.38 3.03 4.99
N TRP A 144 -3.22 3.70 6.13
CA TRP A 144 -2.42 3.22 7.24
C TRP A 144 -3.09 3.51 8.58
N SER A 145 -2.88 2.63 9.55
CA SER A 145 -3.31 2.84 10.93
C SER A 145 -2.19 3.41 11.81
N VAL A 146 -0.93 3.28 11.36
CA VAL A 146 0.26 3.77 12.05
C VAL A 146 1.12 4.59 11.08
N ASP A 147 1.35 5.85 11.42
CA ASP A 147 2.20 6.76 10.63
C ASP A 147 3.52 7.05 11.37
N THR A 148 4.64 6.89 10.68
CA THR A 148 5.96 7.26 11.19
C THR A 148 6.18 8.77 11.24
N ILE A 149 5.54 9.52 10.32
CA ILE A 149 5.77 10.94 10.07
C ILE A 149 7.28 11.20 9.84
N ASP A 150 7.91 10.29 9.09
CA ASP A 150 9.34 10.29 8.82
C ASP A 150 9.78 11.35 7.81
N TRP A 151 8.88 11.77 6.92
CA TRP A 151 9.07 12.88 5.99
C TRP A 151 9.37 14.22 6.67
N GLN A 152 9.03 14.40 7.96
CA GLN A 152 9.43 15.56 8.77
C GLN A 152 10.86 15.46 9.32
N ARG A 153 11.59 14.40 8.96
CA ARG A 153 12.95 14.08 9.40
C ARG A 153 13.15 14.09 10.94
N PRO A 154 12.28 13.43 11.73
CA PRO A 154 12.48 13.32 13.17
C PRO A 154 13.72 12.46 13.50
N GLU A 155 14.17 12.49 14.76
CA GLU A 155 15.19 11.54 15.23
C GLU A 155 14.73 10.08 15.06
N PRO A 156 15.61 9.15 14.66
CA PRO A 156 15.25 7.73 14.44
C PRO A 156 14.51 7.09 15.62
N LYS A 157 14.94 7.38 16.85
CA LYS A 157 14.29 6.88 18.08
C LYS A 157 12.84 7.35 18.22
N THR A 158 12.52 8.52 17.68
CA THR A 158 11.14 9.05 17.66
C THR A 158 10.26 8.24 16.72
N ILE A 159 10.78 7.82 15.56
CA ILE A 159 10.08 6.94 14.62
C ILE A 159 9.76 5.62 15.30
N VAL A 160 10.77 4.97 15.90
CA VAL A 160 10.59 3.70 16.63
C VAL A 160 9.51 3.85 17.70
N LYS A 161 9.63 4.87 18.57
CA LYS A 161 8.64 5.09 19.64
C LYS A 161 7.23 5.32 19.12
N ARG A 162 7.04 6.07 18.02
CA ARG A 162 5.72 6.30 17.42
C ARG A 162 5.09 5.01 16.93
N VAL A 163 5.87 4.16 16.27
CA VAL A 163 5.39 2.88 15.74
C VAL A 163 5.04 1.94 16.89
N ILE A 164 5.97 1.69 17.81
CA ILE A 164 5.78 0.71 18.89
C ILE A 164 4.65 1.12 19.84
N ASN A 165 4.45 2.41 20.09
CA ASN A 165 3.34 2.87 20.94
C ASN A 165 1.95 2.76 20.28
N LYS A 166 1.87 2.59 18.96
CA LYS A 166 0.62 2.57 18.20
C LYS A 166 0.35 1.25 17.49
N VAL A 167 1.34 0.35 17.43
CA VAL A 167 1.21 -0.92 16.71
C VAL A 167 0.14 -1.78 17.36
N HIS A 168 -0.63 -2.46 16.51
CA HIS A 168 -1.68 -3.40 16.88
C HIS A 168 -1.70 -4.54 15.86
N ASN A 169 -2.50 -5.58 16.13
CA ASN A 169 -2.71 -6.68 15.19
C ASN A 169 -3.18 -6.13 13.84
N ASP A 170 -2.55 -6.64 12.77
CA ASP A 170 -2.78 -6.27 11.39
C ASP A 170 -2.59 -4.77 11.08
N ALA A 171 -1.76 -4.07 11.87
CA ALA A 171 -1.45 -2.67 11.59
C ALA A 171 -0.77 -2.51 10.22
N ILE A 172 -1.17 -1.47 9.50
CA ILE A 172 -0.47 -1.00 8.30
C ILE A 172 0.35 0.21 8.72
N ILE A 173 1.67 0.08 8.60
CA ILE A 173 2.66 1.08 9.03
C ILE A 173 3.16 1.81 7.78
N LEU A 174 2.90 3.12 7.69
CA LEU A 174 3.40 3.98 6.62
C LEU A 174 4.80 4.54 6.94
N MET A 175 5.71 4.42 5.97
CA MET A 175 6.98 5.13 5.94
C MET A 175 7.42 5.47 4.50
N HIS A 176 8.54 6.17 4.38
CA HIS A 176 9.19 6.57 3.14
C HIS A 176 10.69 6.21 3.20
N PRO A 177 11.37 6.10 2.06
CA PRO A 177 12.82 5.92 2.02
C PRO A 177 13.52 7.21 2.40
N THR A 178 13.62 7.46 3.70
CA THR A 178 14.31 8.63 4.28
C THR A 178 15.51 8.18 5.10
N GLU A 179 16.49 9.06 5.27
CA GLU A 179 17.62 8.80 6.17
C GLU A 179 17.17 8.41 7.59
N PRO A 180 16.22 9.12 8.25
CA PRO A 180 15.76 8.72 9.57
C PRO A 180 15.08 7.36 9.61
N THR A 181 14.27 7.03 8.59
CA THR A 181 13.64 5.70 8.48
C THR A 181 14.69 4.61 8.32
N ALA A 182 15.67 4.79 7.43
CA ALA A 182 16.75 3.82 7.23
C ALA A 182 17.54 3.57 8.52
N LYS A 183 17.76 4.62 9.34
CA LYS A 183 18.42 4.52 10.66
C LYS A 183 17.53 3.93 11.74
N ALA A 184 16.20 4.11 11.68
CA ALA A 184 15.25 3.59 12.66
C ALA A 184 14.88 2.12 12.42
N LEU A 185 15.00 1.66 11.17
CA LEU A 185 14.55 0.34 10.73
C LEU A 185 15.13 -0.83 11.55
N PRO A 186 16.45 -0.89 11.88
CA PRO A 186 17.00 -2.01 12.64
C PRO A 186 16.33 -2.19 14.02
N ASP A 187 16.21 -1.09 14.77
CA ASP A 187 15.62 -1.09 16.11
C ASP A 187 14.11 -1.38 16.06
N MET A 188 13.41 -0.79 15.07
CA MET A 188 11.98 -1.00 14.88
C MET A 188 11.65 -2.46 14.53
N LEU A 189 12.36 -3.06 13.57
CA LEU A 189 12.15 -4.46 13.18
C LEU A 189 12.49 -5.42 14.32
N THR A 190 13.57 -5.12 15.08
CA THR A 190 13.93 -5.88 16.28
C THR A 190 12.81 -5.85 17.31
N GLN A 191 12.29 -4.66 17.64
CA GLN A 191 11.23 -4.54 18.64
C GLN A 191 9.92 -5.19 18.19
N LEU A 192 9.51 -5.01 16.93
CA LEU A 192 8.32 -5.68 16.38
C LEU A 192 8.43 -7.21 16.48
N LYS A 193 9.60 -7.77 16.14
CA LYS A 193 9.88 -9.20 16.26
C LYS A 193 9.83 -9.68 17.72
N GLN A 194 10.40 -8.91 18.65
CA GLN A 194 10.37 -9.20 20.09
C GLN A 194 8.94 -9.16 20.66
N ASP A 195 8.10 -8.25 20.18
CA ASP A 195 6.69 -8.14 20.59
C ASP A 195 5.79 -9.24 19.98
N GLY A 196 6.38 -10.10 19.13
CA GLY A 196 5.75 -11.26 18.53
C GLY A 196 5.00 -10.96 17.23
N TYR A 197 5.27 -9.82 16.59
CA TYR A 197 4.68 -9.50 15.29
C TYR A 197 5.43 -10.19 14.14
N LYS A 198 4.66 -10.74 13.20
CA LYS A 198 5.18 -11.13 11.88
C LYS A 198 5.06 -9.93 10.94
N MET A 199 6.14 -9.60 10.24
CA MET A 199 6.19 -8.50 9.28
C MET A 199 6.02 -9.08 7.88
N ILE A 200 4.80 -8.97 7.35
CA ILE A 200 4.39 -9.57 6.07
C ILE A 200 3.73 -8.52 5.18
N THR A 201 3.47 -8.84 3.91
CA THR A 201 2.95 -7.85 2.95
C THR A 201 1.45 -7.55 3.17
N VAL A 202 0.96 -6.43 2.62
CA VAL A 202 -0.45 -6.02 2.74
C VAL A 202 -1.39 -7.12 2.25
N GLU A 203 -1.05 -7.80 1.16
CA GLU A 203 -1.87 -8.88 0.59
C GLU A 203 -1.99 -10.09 1.52
N LYS A 204 -1.07 -10.25 2.47
CA LYS A 204 -1.10 -11.34 3.45
C LYS A 204 -1.92 -11.00 4.69
N ILE A 205 -2.15 -9.72 4.98
CA ILE A 205 -2.97 -9.30 6.13
C ILE A 205 -4.40 -8.89 5.74
N VAL A 206 -4.67 -8.68 4.46
CA VAL A 206 -6.00 -8.35 3.95
C VAL A 206 -6.67 -9.58 3.35
N ILE A 207 -7.66 -10.10 4.06
CA ILE A 207 -8.55 -11.17 3.60
C ILE A 207 -9.72 -10.53 2.87
N MET A 208 -9.76 -10.72 1.56
CA MET A 208 -10.91 -10.31 0.74
C MET A 208 -12.09 -11.22 1.04
N LYS A 209 -13.22 -10.64 1.44
CA LYS A 209 -14.48 -11.39 1.52
C LYS A 209 -15.09 -11.39 0.13
N ASP A 210 -15.25 -12.56 -0.47
CA ASP A 210 -16.11 -12.70 -1.65
C ASP A 210 -17.51 -12.19 -1.29
N VAL A 211 -17.92 -11.07 -1.86
CA VAL A 211 -19.33 -10.67 -1.85
C VAL A 211 -20.03 -11.61 -2.82
N LYS A 212 -20.44 -12.79 -2.32
CA LYS A 212 -21.44 -13.59 -3.03
C LYS A 212 -22.70 -12.74 -3.12
N ILE A 213 -22.94 -12.17 -4.30
CA ILE A 213 -24.26 -11.67 -4.67
C ILE A 213 -25.20 -12.86 -4.49
N LYS A 214 -26.12 -12.79 -3.53
CA LYS A 214 -27.22 -13.75 -3.44
C LYS A 214 -27.98 -13.66 -4.75
N GLY A 215 -27.74 -14.61 -5.65
CA GLY A 215 -28.50 -14.76 -6.87
C GLY A 215 -29.97 -14.91 -6.53
N ASP A 216 -30.80 -14.25 -7.33
CA ASP A 216 -32.25 -14.38 -7.35
C ASP A 216 -32.66 -15.83 -7.15
N THR A 217 -33.37 -16.09 -6.05
CA THR A 217 -34.18 -17.30 -5.96
C THR A 217 -35.37 -17.06 -6.87
N GLN A 218 -35.26 -17.55 -8.10
CA GLN A 218 -36.44 -17.90 -8.89
C GLN A 218 -37.23 -18.94 -8.09
N THR A 219 -38.42 -18.56 -7.65
CA THR A 219 -39.48 -19.50 -7.31
C THR A 219 -40.70 -19.14 -8.15
N THR A 220 -40.89 -20.00 -9.15
CA THR A 220 -42.17 -20.52 -9.71
C THR A 220 -43.41 -19.64 -9.66
#